data_AF-A0A7C6ZLJ9-F1
#
_entry.id   AF-A0A7C6ZLJ9-F1
#
_cell.length_a   1.000
_cell.length_b   1.000
_cell.length_c   1.000
_cell.angle_alpha   90.00
_cell.angle_beta   90.00
_cell.angle_gamma   90.00
#
_symmetry.space_group_name_H-M   'P 1'
#
loop_
_entity.id
_entity.type
_entity.pdbx_description
1 polymer ?
#
loop_
_entity_poly.entity_id
_entity_poly.type
_entity_poly.pdbx_seq_one_letter_code
_entity_poly.pdbx_strand_id
1 'polypeptide(L)'
;RLNTRVGVDITLEDLNRQGYKAVFIAVGAHVGQELGIPGEDLDGVVSATDFLRQVNLGQLREVGRRVAVVGGGNAAIDAARTALRMGAKEVHILYRRTREEMPAEPGEVQEAEKEGVKIHYLTAPSSIIGKDGRVSKMECVRMVLGDFDRTGRRRPVPVAGSEFTVDVDMVIPAIGQKSDLSFMPEGSEAAVTRWATLVADPKTFEVAGMRGVFAGGDCVTGPDTVVSAIGQGRKAAIQIDKFLGGDGVLPVHPDLGRELAGDIIEKETPRVATNHLPIERRCPGFAEVDLGFTEDQALAEASRCLRCDIKEG
;
A
#
# COMPACT_ATOMS: atom_id res chain seq x y z
N ARG A 1 4.10 -15.25 19.68
CA ARG A 1 4.77 -14.45 20.73
C ARG A 1 4.83 -13.02 20.21
N LEU A 2 4.40 -12.01 20.98
CA LEU A 2 4.55 -10.60 20.59
C LEU A 2 5.93 -10.10 21.03
N ASN A 3 6.40 -8.99 20.44
CA ASN A 3 7.71 -8.39 20.73
C ASN A 3 8.87 -9.41 20.60
N THR A 4 8.83 -10.23 19.54
CA THR A 4 9.87 -11.21 19.23
C THR A 4 10.22 -11.06 17.75
N ARG A 5 11.38 -10.50 17.47
CA ARG A 5 11.89 -10.29 16.12
C ARG A 5 12.69 -11.50 15.65
N VAL A 6 12.23 -12.11 14.55
CA VAL A 6 12.99 -13.17 13.88
C VAL A 6 14.27 -12.57 13.30
N GLY A 7 15.40 -13.27 13.43
CA GLY A 7 16.74 -12.79 13.07
C GLY A 7 17.48 -12.04 14.18
N VAL A 8 16.80 -11.70 15.27
CA VAL A 8 17.41 -11.02 16.44
C VAL A 8 17.15 -11.80 17.72
N ASP A 9 15.88 -12.01 18.07
CA ASP A 9 15.48 -12.69 19.31
C ASP A 9 15.37 -14.21 19.12
N ILE A 10 14.98 -14.65 17.92
CA ILE A 10 14.89 -16.06 17.50
C ILE A 10 15.32 -16.19 16.04
N THR A 11 15.90 -17.32 15.67
CA THR A 11 16.25 -17.63 14.26
C THR A 11 15.34 -18.71 13.68
N LEU A 12 15.37 -18.89 12.35
CA LEU A 12 14.72 -20.04 11.71
C LEU A 12 15.31 -21.38 12.19
N GLU A 13 16.61 -21.41 12.48
CA GLU A 13 17.27 -22.59 13.06
C GLU A 13 16.74 -22.89 14.47
N ASP A 14 16.51 -21.86 15.30
CA ASP A 14 15.91 -22.04 16.62
C ASP A 14 14.51 -22.64 16.56
N LEU A 15 13.71 -22.28 15.55
CA LEU A 15 12.40 -22.89 15.34
C LEU A 15 12.55 -24.37 14.98
N ASN A 16 13.49 -24.71 14.11
CA ASN A 16 13.78 -26.11 13.78
C ASN A 16 14.25 -26.89 15.03
N ARG A 17 15.15 -26.33 15.84
CA ARG A 17 15.62 -26.93 17.12
C ARG A 17 14.50 -27.09 18.15
N GLN A 18 13.52 -26.19 18.16
CA GLN A 18 12.31 -26.30 18.98
C GLN A 18 11.32 -27.36 18.48
N GLY A 19 11.59 -28.00 17.34
CA GLY A 19 10.79 -29.09 16.80
C GLY A 19 9.67 -28.66 15.86
N TYR A 20 9.60 -27.37 15.48
CA TYR A 20 8.66 -26.91 14.45
C TYR A 20 8.98 -27.60 13.11
N LYS A 21 7.95 -28.17 12.48
CA LYS A 21 8.10 -28.95 11.23
C LYS A 21 7.83 -28.15 9.96
N ALA A 22 7.10 -27.03 10.09
CA ALA A 22 6.86 -26.10 9.00
C ALA A 22 6.92 -24.66 9.54
N VAL A 23 7.39 -23.73 8.71
CA VAL A 23 7.43 -22.30 9.01
C VAL A 23 6.77 -21.54 7.85
N PHE A 24 5.89 -20.58 8.16
CA PHE A 24 5.30 -19.68 7.18
C PHE A 24 5.82 -18.27 7.37
N ILE A 25 6.37 -17.68 6.32
CA ILE A 25 6.95 -16.34 6.30
C ILE A 25 5.94 -15.37 5.68
N ALA A 26 5.47 -14.44 6.51
CA ALA A 26 4.50 -13.42 6.14
C ALA A 26 4.90 -12.04 6.70
N VAL A 27 6.17 -11.67 6.49
CA VAL A 27 6.76 -10.42 7.04
C VAL A 27 6.32 -9.15 6.30
N GLY A 28 5.64 -9.31 5.17
CA GLY A 28 5.17 -8.22 4.32
C GLY A 28 6.30 -7.36 3.73
N ALA A 29 5.91 -6.27 3.07
CA ALA A 29 6.84 -5.29 2.48
C ALA A 29 6.83 -3.98 3.28
N HIS A 30 7.54 -3.96 4.40
CA HIS A 30 7.45 -2.88 5.40
C HIS A 30 8.61 -1.85 5.36
N VAL A 31 9.48 -1.93 4.34
CA VAL A 31 10.59 -1.00 4.12
C VAL A 31 10.31 -0.15 2.89
N GLY A 32 10.40 1.19 3.01
CA GLY A 32 10.24 2.10 1.86
C GLY A 32 11.39 1.99 0.86
N GLN A 33 11.12 2.26 -0.42
CA GLN A 33 12.17 2.42 -1.42
C GLN A 33 12.70 3.86 -1.44
N GLU A 34 14.02 3.98 -1.58
CA GLU A 34 14.74 5.25 -1.72
C GLU A 34 14.58 5.83 -3.11
N LEU A 35 14.61 7.16 -3.23
CA LEU A 35 14.46 7.85 -4.52
C LEU A 35 15.68 7.64 -5.41
N GLY A 36 16.85 7.44 -4.81
CA GLY A 36 18.15 7.34 -5.49
C GLY A 36 18.59 8.68 -6.08
N ILE A 37 18.29 9.79 -5.37
CA ILE A 37 18.63 11.15 -5.81
C ILE A 37 19.45 11.88 -4.74
N PRO A 38 20.26 12.87 -5.12
CA PRO A 38 21.04 13.66 -4.15
C PRO A 38 20.15 14.33 -3.09
N GLY A 39 20.59 14.29 -1.83
CA GLY A 39 19.92 14.93 -0.69
C GLY A 39 18.82 14.09 -0.02
N GLU A 40 18.68 12.81 -0.38
CA GLU A 40 17.70 11.91 0.25
C GLU A 40 18.01 11.55 1.71
N ASP A 41 19.20 11.88 2.19
CA ASP A 41 19.70 11.70 3.56
C ASP A 41 19.48 12.93 4.47
N LEU A 42 18.90 14.03 3.94
CA LEU A 42 18.65 15.25 4.69
C LEU A 42 17.56 15.06 5.77
N ASP A 43 17.68 15.82 6.86
CA ASP A 43 16.64 15.90 7.87
C ASP A 43 15.33 16.40 7.24
N GLY A 44 14.23 15.69 7.48
CA GLY A 44 12.92 15.98 6.89
C GLY A 44 12.57 15.09 5.70
N VAL A 45 13.46 14.20 5.26
CA VAL A 45 13.11 13.10 4.36
C VAL A 45 12.69 11.89 5.19
N VAL A 46 11.49 11.37 4.96
CA VAL A 46 10.95 10.21 5.68
C VAL A 46 10.14 9.32 4.75
N SER A 47 10.38 8.00 4.74
CA SER A 47 9.59 7.11 3.87
C SER A 47 8.10 7.14 4.22
N ALA A 48 7.21 6.95 3.25
CA ALA A 48 5.77 6.91 3.51
C ALA A 48 5.40 5.84 4.56
N THR A 49 6.06 4.69 4.52
CA THR A 49 5.83 3.61 5.48
C THR A 49 6.21 4.04 6.91
N ASP A 50 7.34 4.70 7.09
CA ASP A 50 7.77 5.16 8.41
C ASP A 50 6.94 6.34 8.91
N PHE A 51 6.61 7.28 8.02
CA PHE A 51 5.74 8.41 8.32
C PHE A 51 4.37 7.94 8.83
N LEU A 52 3.68 7.10 8.05
CA LEU A 52 2.37 6.58 8.41
C LEU A 52 2.42 5.74 9.69
N ARG A 53 3.48 4.92 9.86
CA ARG A 53 3.68 4.13 11.08
C ARG A 53 3.84 5.03 12.30
N GLN A 54 4.70 6.05 12.24
CA GLN A 54 4.95 6.95 13.38
C GLN A 54 3.71 7.77 13.75
N VAL A 55 2.92 8.21 12.77
CA VAL A 55 1.63 8.88 13.03
C VAL A 55 0.67 7.93 13.73
N ASN A 56 0.48 6.71 13.20
CA ASN A 56 -0.45 5.74 13.75
C ASN A 56 -0.06 5.26 15.17
N LEU A 57 1.24 5.23 15.47
CA LEU A 57 1.76 4.91 16.81
C LEU A 57 1.78 6.11 17.76
N GLY A 58 1.36 7.30 17.33
CA GLY A 58 1.39 8.54 18.13
C GLY A 58 2.79 9.05 18.44
N GLN A 59 3.80 8.62 17.65
CA GLN A 59 5.21 8.95 17.82
C GLN A 59 5.59 10.24 17.10
N LEU A 60 4.95 10.51 15.95
CA LEU A 60 5.14 11.75 15.21
C LEU A 60 4.17 12.82 15.71
N ARG A 61 4.71 13.91 16.26
CA ARG A 61 3.90 15.00 16.82
C ARG A 61 3.70 16.18 15.86
N GLU A 62 4.67 16.41 14.99
CA GLU A 62 4.71 17.55 14.08
C GLU A 62 5.12 17.09 12.69
N VAL A 63 4.61 17.80 11.68
CA VAL A 63 4.94 17.59 10.26
C VAL A 63 5.44 18.90 9.66
N GLY A 64 6.10 18.79 8.50
CA GLY A 64 6.49 19.96 7.72
C GLY A 64 5.31 20.87 7.39
N ARG A 65 5.56 22.18 7.23
CA ARG A 65 4.51 23.12 6.81
C ARG A 65 4.20 22.94 5.32
N ARG A 66 5.21 22.58 4.52
CA ARG A 66 5.13 22.36 3.07
C ARG A 66 5.69 20.98 2.76
N VAL A 67 4.79 20.03 2.57
CA VAL A 67 5.15 18.61 2.39
C VAL A 67 5.09 18.25 0.92
N ALA A 68 6.12 17.58 0.42
CA ALA A 68 6.07 16.87 -0.84
C ALA A 68 6.00 15.37 -0.63
N VAL A 69 5.04 14.72 -1.26
CA VAL A 69 4.94 13.26 -1.36
C VAL A 69 5.30 12.85 -2.78
N VAL A 70 6.26 11.95 -2.93
CA VAL A 70 6.73 11.49 -4.25
C VAL A 70 6.16 10.12 -4.54
N GLY A 71 5.20 10.02 -5.47
CA GLY A 71 4.51 8.77 -5.76
C GLY A 71 3.11 8.99 -6.34
N GLY A 72 2.40 7.91 -6.60
CA GLY A 72 1.02 7.98 -7.12
C GLY A 72 0.16 6.77 -6.75
N GLY A 73 0.63 5.87 -5.88
CA GLY A 73 -0.19 4.78 -5.34
C GLY A 73 -0.95 5.22 -4.09
N ASN A 74 -1.76 4.31 -3.53
CA ASN A 74 -2.57 4.60 -2.33
C ASN A 74 -1.73 5.14 -1.17
N ALA A 75 -0.53 4.58 -0.92
CA ALA A 75 0.36 5.08 0.13
C ALA A 75 0.77 6.55 -0.05
N ALA A 76 0.84 7.07 -1.28
CA ALA A 76 1.10 8.47 -1.54
C ALA A 76 -0.11 9.34 -1.19
N ILE A 77 -1.32 8.87 -1.50
CA ILE A 77 -2.57 9.54 -1.12
C ILE A 77 -2.72 9.54 0.40
N ASP A 78 -2.51 8.40 1.05
CA ASP A 78 -2.59 8.24 2.50
C ASP A 78 -1.62 9.18 3.22
N ALA A 79 -0.35 9.22 2.77
CA ALA A 79 0.66 10.11 3.34
C ALA A 79 0.28 11.59 3.14
N ALA A 80 -0.21 11.96 1.96
CA ALA A 80 -0.59 13.34 1.66
C ALA A 80 -1.80 13.79 2.51
N ARG A 81 -2.85 12.98 2.56
CA ARG A 81 -4.04 13.28 3.36
C ARG A 81 -3.69 13.29 4.84
N THR A 82 -2.88 12.35 5.32
CA THR A 82 -2.39 12.33 6.71
C THR A 82 -1.57 13.57 7.06
N ALA A 83 -0.70 14.04 6.18
CA ALA A 83 0.05 15.29 6.40
C ALA A 83 -0.88 16.50 6.59
N LEU A 84 -1.97 16.60 5.83
CA LEU A 84 -2.99 17.63 6.06
C LEU A 84 -3.64 17.50 7.45
N ARG A 85 -3.96 16.28 7.90
CA ARG A 85 -4.55 16.02 9.23
C ARG A 85 -3.62 16.41 10.37
N MET A 86 -2.33 16.20 10.16
CA MET A 86 -1.27 16.59 11.07
C MET A 86 -0.97 18.10 11.05
N GLY A 87 -1.66 18.88 10.22
CA GLY A 87 -1.61 20.35 10.23
C GLY A 87 -0.67 20.98 9.20
N ALA A 88 -0.17 20.21 8.22
CA ALA A 88 0.57 20.76 7.09
C ALA A 88 -0.25 21.86 6.39
N LYS A 89 0.40 22.95 5.99
CA LYS A 89 -0.27 24.09 5.34
C LYS A 89 -0.40 23.92 3.84
N GLU A 90 0.52 23.17 3.25
CA GLU A 90 0.53 22.87 1.84
C GLU A 90 1.09 21.47 1.64
N VAL A 91 0.38 20.66 0.85
CA VAL A 91 0.79 19.30 0.53
C VAL A 91 0.78 19.12 -0.98
N HIS A 92 1.90 18.65 -1.50
CA HIS A 92 2.11 18.38 -2.91
C HIS A 92 2.28 16.88 -3.13
N ILE A 93 1.64 16.33 -4.15
CA ILE A 93 2.00 15.02 -4.69
C ILE A 93 2.76 15.26 -5.99
N LEU A 94 3.97 14.71 -6.10
CA LEU A 94 4.74 14.69 -7.34
C LEU A 94 4.59 13.33 -8.01
N TYR A 95 3.97 13.32 -9.19
CA TYR A 95 3.75 12.10 -9.95
C TYR A 95 4.31 12.20 -11.36
N ARG A 96 5.20 11.27 -11.71
CA ARG A 96 5.94 11.29 -12.98
C ARG A 96 5.13 10.92 -14.22
N ARG A 97 3.85 10.54 -14.08
CA ARG A 97 2.94 10.20 -15.20
C ARG A 97 1.66 11.04 -15.13
N THR A 98 0.70 10.80 -16.02
CA THR A 98 -0.58 11.54 -16.00
C THR A 98 -1.56 10.91 -15.02
N ARG A 99 -2.72 11.53 -14.85
CA ARG A 99 -3.79 11.04 -13.97
C ARG A 99 -4.23 9.64 -14.34
N GLU A 100 -4.29 9.34 -15.64
CA GLU A 100 -4.76 8.07 -16.20
C GLU A 100 -3.86 6.89 -15.83
N GLU A 101 -2.54 7.09 -15.68
CA GLU A 101 -1.65 6.01 -15.23
C GLU A 101 -1.42 5.99 -13.72
N MET A 102 -2.12 6.83 -12.93
CA MET A 102 -1.99 6.86 -11.48
C MET A 102 -2.54 5.56 -10.87
N PRO A 103 -1.74 4.79 -10.10
CA PRO A 103 -2.22 3.53 -9.52
C PRO A 103 -3.22 3.68 -8.38
N ALA A 104 -3.30 4.85 -7.75
CA ALA A 104 -4.24 5.08 -6.66
C ALA A 104 -5.70 5.02 -7.14
N GLU A 105 -6.59 4.59 -6.24
CA GLU A 105 -8.02 4.52 -6.54
C GLU A 105 -8.55 5.90 -6.96
N PRO A 106 -9.23 6.05 -8.12
CA PRO A 106 -9.68 7.36 -8.61
C PRO A 106 -10.54 8.15 -7.63
N GLY A 107 -11.34 7.49 -6.78
CA GLY A 107 -12.10 8.13 -5.71
C GLY A 107 -11.21 8.76 -4.65
N GLU A 108 -10.16 8.06 -4.20
CA GLU A 108 -9.19 8.57 -3.23
C GLU A 108 -8.40 9.77 -3.76
N VAL A 109 -8.03 9.74 -5.05
CA VAL A 109 -7.38 10.88 -5.72
C VAL A 109 -8.30 12.11 -5.71
N GLN A 110 -9.58 11.94 -6.01
CA GLN A 110 -10.55 13.03 -5.99
C GLN A 110 -10.76 13.60 -4.59
N GLU A 111 -10.86 12.75 -3.57
CA GLU A 111 -11.02 13.22 -2.19
C GLU A 111 -9.78 13.96 -1.69
N ALA A 112 -8.57 13.52 -2.08
CA ALA A 112 -7.33 14.25 -1.78
C ALA A 112 -7.30 15.64 -2.44
N GLU A 113 -7.69 15.74 -3.72
CA GLU A 113 -7.79 17.02 -4.43
C GLU A 113 -8.82 17.96 -3.78
N LYS A 114 -9.99 17.44 -3.37
CA LYS A 114 -11.03 18.20 -2.66
C LYS A 114 -10.55 18.75 -1.31
N GLU A 115 -9.66 18.04 -0.63
CA GLU A 115 -9.06 18.45 0.63
C GLU A 115 -7.90 19.44 0.47
N GLY A 116 -7.54 19.76 -0.77
CA GLY A 116 -6.52 20.77 -1.10
C GLY A 116 -5.12 20.19 -1.38
N VAL A 117 -4.98 18.87 -1.54
CA VAL A 117 -3.72 18.28 -2.00
C VAL A 117 -3.44 18.72 -3.45
N LYS A 118 -2.26 19.28 -3.69
CA LYS A 118 -1.84 19.75 -5.01
C LYS A 118 -1.09 18.65 -5.75
N ILE A 119 -1.74 18.03 -6.73
CA ILE A 119 -1.13 16.95 -7.52
C ILE A 119 -0.43 17.52 -8.76
N HIS A 120 0.88 17.33 -8.83
CA HIS A 120 1.72 17.68 -9.96
C HIS A 120 1.97 16.46 -10.82
N TYR A 121 1.12 16.27 -11.82
CA TYR A 121 1.33 15.26 -12.86
C TYR A 121 2.57 15.59 -13.71
N LEU A 122 3.08 14.58 -14.41
CA LEU A 122 4.23 14.71 -15.30
C LEU A 122 5.42 15.44 -14.64
N THR A 123 5.69 15.13 -13.38
CA THR A 123 6.73 15.78 -12.58
C THR A 123 7.48 14.72 -11.78
N ALA A 124 8.80 14.71 -11.86
CA ALA A 124 9.62 13.87 -10.99
C ALA A 124 10.73 14.68 -10.33
N PRO A 125 11.12 14.33 -9.09
CA PRO A 125 12.23 14.99 -8.42
C PRO A 125 13.57 14.60 -9.06
N SER A 126 14.50 15.54 -9.11
CA SER A 126 15.89 15.35 -9.54
C SER A 126 16.89 15.45 -8.39
N SER A 127 16.61 16.30 -7.40
CA SER A 127 17.44 16.45 -6.19
C SER A 127 16.63 17.06 -5.04
N ILE A 128 17.08 16.83 -3.81
CA ILE A 128 16.54 17.47 -2.60
C ILE A 128 17.60 18.46 -2.10
N ILE A 129 17.21 19.71 -1.94
CA ILE A 129 18.12 20.80 -1.58
C ILE A 129 17.92 21.14 -0.11
N GLY A 130 19.01 21.04 0.65
CA GLY A 130 19.02 21.32 2.07
C GLY A 130 19.54 22.71 2.42
N LYS A 131 19.13 23.20 3.57
CA LYS A 131 19.72 24.33 4.29
C LYS A 131 19.95 23.91 5.73
N ASP A 132 21.16 24.10 6.26
CA ASP A 132 21.54 23.71 7.63
C ASP A 132 21.25 22.22 7.93
N GLY A 133 21.47 21.34 6.94
CA GLY A 133 21.24 19.89 7.06
C GLY A 133 19.79 19.43 6.92
N ARG A 134 18.84 20.36 6.75
CA ARG A 134 17.40 20.07 6.64
C ARG A 134 16.85 20.41 5.26
N VAL A 135 15.87 19.64 4.79
CA VAL A 135 15.12 19.91 3.56
C VAL A 135 14.62 21.36 3.54
N SER A 136 14.89 22.06 2.44
CA SER A 136 14.37 23.40 2.18
C SER A 136 13.65 23.54 0.84
N LYS A 137 14.05 22.76 -0.17
CA LYS A 137 13.46 22.73 -1.51
C LYS A 137 13.63 21.37 -2.14
N MET A 138 12.84 21.10 -3.16
CA MET A 138 13.02 19.96 -4.04
C MET A 138 13.09 20.44 -5.47
N GLU A 139 14.15 20.03 -6.17
CA GLU A 139 14.29 20.27 -7.59
C GLU A 139 13.55 19.16 -8.35
N CYS A 140 12.82 19.57 -9.38
CA CYS A 140 11.97 18.71 -10.18
C CYS A 140 12.21 18.97 -11.65
N VAL A 141 11.91 17.98 -12.48
CA VAL A 141 11.91 18.09 -13.94
C VAL A 141 10.54 17.69 -14.47
N ARG A 142 10.10 18.35 -15.54
CA ARG A 142 8.87 17.96 -16.25
C ARG A 142 9.10 16.66 -17.01
N MET A 143 8.06 15.86 -17.09
CA MET A 143 8.05 14.59 -17.78
C MET A 143 7.13 14.65 -18.99
N VAL A 144 7.42 13.83 -19.99
CA VAL A 144 6.49 13.45 -21.05
C VAL A 144 6.38 11.94 -21.08
N LEU A 145 5.24 11.44 -21.54
CA LEU A 145 5.06 10.01 -21.71
C LEU A 145 5.63 9.57 -23.07
N GLY A 146 6.60 8.67 -23.03
CA GLY A 146 7.09 7.95 -24.20
C GLY A 146 6.26 6.71 -24.50
N ASP A 147 6.93 5.70 -25.06
CA ASP A 147 6.36 4.40 -25.39
C ASP A 147 6.04 3.55 -24.16
N PHE A 148 5.33 2.45 -24.38
CA PHE A 148 5.02 1.46 -23.36
C PHE A 148 6.28 0.69 -22.90
N ASP A 149 6.38 0.48 -21.59
CA ASP A 149 7.36 -0.40 -20.97
C ASP A 149 6.88 -1.86 -20.97
N ARG A 150 7.73 -2.78 -20.49
CA ARG A 150 7.42 -4.22 -20.42
C ARG A 150 6.25 -4.57 -19.49
N THR A 151 5.79 -3.63 -18.66
CA THR A 151 4.61 -3.80 -17.79
C THR A 151 3.33 -3.31 -18.45
N GLY A 152 3.42 -2.79 -19.68
CA GLY A 152 2.29 -2.19 -20.39
C GLY A 152 1.98 -0.76 -19.95
N ARG A 153 2.90 -0.09 -19.23
CA ARG A 153 2.72 1.30 -18.79
C ARG A 153 3.57 2.24 -19.61
N ARG A 154 3.10 3.47 -19.87
CA ARG A 154 3.91 4.46 -20.59
C ARG A 154 5.14 4.88 -19.77
N ARG A 155 6.31 4.91 -20.41
CA ARG A 155 7.57 5.31 -19.77
C ARG A 155 7.62 6.83 -19.61
N PRO A 156 7.87 7.37 -18.41
CA PRO A 156 8.12 8.79 -18.26
C PRO A 156 9.54 9.13 -18.76
N VAL A 157 9.66 10.22 -19.51
CA VAL A 157 10.92 10.72 -20.08
C VAL A 157 11.09 12.19 -19.66
N PRO A 158 12.24 12.58 -19.09
CA PRO A 158 12.48 13.96 -18.68
C PRO A 158 12.55 14.90 -19.89
N VAL A 159 11.97 16.09 -19.74
CA VAL A 159 12.07 17.17 -20.72
C VAL A 159 13.28 18.02 -20.33
N ALA A 160 14.32 18.03 -21.18
CA ALA A 160 15.53 18.80 -20.91
C ALA A 160 15.24 20.31 -20.82
N GLY A 161 15.84 21.00 -19.85
CA GLY A 161 15.64 22.44 -19.66
C GLY A 161 14.33 22.82 -19.00
N SER A 162 13.60 21.84 -18.44
CA SER A 162 12.32 22.04 -17.75
C SER A 162 12.43 21.99 -16.23
N GLU A 163 13.66 22.08 -15.71
CA GLU A 163 13.95 22.00 -14.28
C GLU A 163 13.34 23.19 -13.54
N PHE A 164 12.76 22.93 -12.37
CA PHE A 164 12.17 23.93 -11.51
C PHE A 164 12.25 23.49 -10.05
N THR A 165 12.01 24.42 -9.13
CA THR A 165 12.06 24.14 -7.69
C THR A 165 10.68 24.26 -7.05
N VAL A 166 10.43 23.42 -6.06
CA VAL A 166 9.26 23.46 -5.18
C VAL A 166 9.78 23.69 -3.75
N ASP A 167 9.29 24.74 -3.09
CA ASP A 167 9.67 25.02 -1.70
C ASP A 167 8.96 24.03 -0.76
N VAL A 168 9.73 23.19 -0.07
CA VAL A 168 9.23 22.16 0.85
C VAL A 168 10.16 22.02 2.05
N ASP A 169 9.63 21.63 3.19
CA ASP A 169 10.40 21.38 4.42
C ASP A 169 10.28 19.93 4.92
N MET A 170 9.53 19.09 4.20
CA MET A 170 9.46 17.65 4.39
C MET A 170 9.23 16.95 3.04
N VAL A 171 9.94 15.84 2.81
CA VAL A 171 9.76 14.99 1.63
C VAL A 171 9.40 13.57 2.09
N ILE A 172 8.37 13.02 1.48
CA ILE A 172 7.85 11.69 1.77
C ILE A 172 7.92 10.81 0.52
N PRO A 173 8.99 10.01 0.34
CA PRO A 173 9.04 9.02 -0.74
C PRO A 173 7.97 7.93 -0.56
N ALA A 174 7.13 7.77 -1.58
CA ALA A 174 6.03 6.81 -1.66
C ALA A 174 6.07 6.05 -3.01
N ILE A 175 7.27 5.67 -3.45
CA ILE A 175 7.52 5.09 -4.79
C ILE A 175 7.55 3.56 -4.82
N GLY A 176 7.38 2.91 -3.67
CA GLY A 176 7.37 1.46 -3.54
C GLY A 176 7.81 1.02 -2.15
N GLN A 177 7.61 -0.27 -1.89
CA GLN A 177 8.06 -0.92 -0.67
C GLN A 177 8.81 -2.20 -1.01
N LYS A 178 9.61 -2.68 -0.07
CA LYS A 178 10.34 -3.95 -0.13
C LYS A 178 10.27 -4.65 1.23
N SER A 179 10.61 -5.93 1.24
CA SER A 179 10.70 -6.72 2.47
C SER A 179 12.05 -6.50 3.14
N ASP A 180 12.08 -6.49 4.48
CA ASP A 180 13.32 -6.74 5.22
C ASP A 180 13.52 -8.26 5.32
N LEU A 181 14.52 -8.77 4.60
CA LEU A 181 14.90 -10.19 4.61
C LEU A 181 16.17 -10.46 5.42
N SER A 182 16.64 -9.49 6.22
CA SER A 182 17.86 -9.62 7.04
C SER A 182 17.80 -10.74 8.08
N PHE A 183 16.60 -11.25 8.38
CA PHE A 183 16.41 -12.38 9.28
C PHE A 183 16.74 -13.75 8.65
N MET A 184 16.97 -13.79 7.34
CA MET A 184 17.37 -15.02 6.65
C MET A 184 18.79 -15.41 7.07
N PRO A 185 19.07 -16.71 7.29
CA PRO A 185 20.42 -17.17 7.62
C PRO A 185 21.44 -16.73 6.57
N GLU A 186 22.63 -16.37 7.02
CA GLU A 186 23.75 -16.12 6.11
C GLU A 186 24.05 -17.38 5.29
N GLY A 187 24.20 -17.23 3.97
CA GLY A 187 24.34 -18.37 3.06
C GLY A 187 23.06 -19.16 2.81
N SER A 188 21.88 -18.65 3.19
CA SER A 188 20.59 -19.26 2.84
C SER A 188 20.47 -19.50 1.34
N GLU A 189 19.98 -20.69 0.96
CA GLU A 189 19.66 -21.05 -0.42
C GLU A 189 18.33 -20.43 -0.91
N ALA A 190 17.65 -19.64 -0.06
CA ALA A 190 16.42 -18.96 -0.43
C ALA A 190 16.62 -18.08 -1.66
N ALA A 191 15.92 -18.40 -2.75
CA ALA A 191 15.93 -17.53 -3.91
C ALA A 191 15.17 -16.22 -3.63
N VAL A 192 15.80 -15.09 -3.93
CA VAL A 192 15.25 -13.74 -3.77
C VAL A 192 15.21 -13.05 -5.13
N THR A 193 14.09 -12.40 -5.44
CA THR A 193 13.95 -11.65 -6.69
C THR A 193 14.75 -10.34 -6.65
N ARG A 194 14.94 -9.71 -7.81
CA ARG A 194 15.52 -8.35 -7.89
C ARG A 194 14.75 -7.27 -7.11
N TRP A 195 13.52 -7.57 -6.69
CA TRP A 195 12.64 -6.66 -5.94
C TRP A 195 12.69 -6.90 -4.42
N ALA A 196 13.65 -7.71 -3.95
CA ALA A 196 13.78 -8.12 -2.55
C ALA A 196 12.50 -8.81 -2.01
N THR A 197 11.92 -9.70 -2.82
CA THR A 197 10.85 -10.62 -2.43
C THR A 197 11.34 -12.07 -2.51
N LEU A 198 10.76 -12.93 -1.69
CA LEU A 198 11.04 -14.37 -1.70
C LEU A 198 10.43 -15.04 -2.91
N VAL A 199 11.17 -15.98 -3.50
CA VAL A 199 10.66 -16.86 -4.54
C VAL A 199 10.02 -18.07 -3.89
N ALA A 200 8.69 -18.08 -3.85
CA ALA A 200 7.90 -19.22 -3.44
C ALA A 200 7.27 -19.91 -4.67
N ASP A 201 7.13 -21.23 -4.62
CA ASP A 201 6.39 -21.96 -5.65
C ASP A 201 4.91 -21.52 -5.65
N PRO A 202 4.33 -21.15 -6.81
CA PRO A 202 2.99 -20.57 -6.86
C PRO A 202 1.86 -21.56 -6.52
N LYS A 203 2.15 -22.88 -6.48
CA LYS A 203 1.20 -23.93 -6.12
C LYS A 203 1.39 -24.40 -4.69
N THR A 204 2.64 -24.62 -4.27
CA THR A 204 2.95 -25.19 -2.94
C THR A 204 3.22 -24.11 -1.89
N PHE A 205 3.54 -22.88 -2.30
CA PHE A 205 3.99 -21.78 -1.44
C PHE A 205 5.32 -22.04 -0.72
N GLU A 206 6.01 -23.13 -1.03
CA GLU A 206 7.31 -23.47 -0.46
C GLU A 206 8.39 -22.54 -1.05
N VAL A 207 9.25 -22.03 -0.18
CA VAL A 207 10.37 -21.15 -0.57
C VAL A 207 11.42 -21.99 -1.29
N ALA A 208 11.77 -21.59 -2.51
CA ALA A 208 12.76 -22.28 -3.31
C ALA A 208 14.10 -22.34 -2.55
N GLY A 209 14.65 -23.54 -2.37
CA GLY A 209 15.87 -23.79 -1.60
C GLY A 209 15.66 -24.02 -0.10
N MET A 210 14.43 -23.98 0.42
CA MET A 210 14.16 -24.16 1.86
C MET A 210 12.98 -25.11 2.12
N ARG A 211 13.28 -26.40 2.25
CA ARG A 211 12.25 -27.41 2.52
C ARG A 211 11.53 -27.16 3.84
N GLY A 212 10.19 -27.22 3.82
CA GLY A 212 9.34 -26.98 4.99
C GLY A 212 9.24 -25.49 5.40
N VAL A 213 9.79 -24.58 4.59
CA VAL A 213 9.61 -23.14 4.76
C VAL A 213 8.72 -22.64 3.63
N PHE A 214 7.65 -21.95 4.00
CA PHE A 214 6.63 -21.44 3.09
C PHE A 214 6.58 -19.92 3.20
N ALA A 215 6.11 -19.23 2.16
CA ALA A 215 5.95 -17.79 2.20
C ALA A 215 4.72 -17.32 1.44
N GLY A 216 4.14 -16.18 1.84
CA GLY A 216 3.01 -15.58 1.15
C GLY A 216 2.75 -14.13 1.57
N GLY A 217 1.86 -13.47 0.83
CA GLY A 217 1.60 -12.04 0.95
C GLY A 217 2.71 -11.20 0.33
N ASP A 218 2.85 -9.95 0.79
CA ASP A 218 3.71 -8.96 0.11
C ASP A 218 5.19 -9.34 0.08
N CYS A 219 5.66 -10.21 0.98
CA CYS A 219 7.03 -10.69 0.93
C CYS A 219 7.31 -11.66 -0.22
N VAL A 220 6.29 -12.07 -0.98
CA VAL A 220 6.39 -12.85 -2.22
C VAL A 220 6.01 -12.00 -3.43
N THR A 221 4.85 -11.33 -3.37
CA THR A 221 4.29 -10.58 -4.51
C THR A 221 4.81 -9.15 -4.65
N GLY A 222 5.38 -8.59 -3.58
CA GLY A 222 5.40 -7.15 -3.38
C GLY A 222 4.03 -6.63 -2.91
N PRO A 223 3.91 -5.32 -2.62
CA PRO A 223 2.68 -4.73 -2.08
C PRO A 223 1.46 -5.01 -2.97
N ASP A 224 0.44 -5.63 -2.38
CA ASP A 224 -0.84 -5.95 -3.02
C ASP A 224 -1.99 -5.73 -2.02
N THR A 225 -3.21 -6.11 -2.40
CA THR A 225 -4.40 -6.00 -1.55
C THR A 225 -4.35 -6.97 -0.38
N VAL A 226 -4.96 -6.56 0.74
CA VAL A 226 -5.15 -7.41 1.93
C VAL A 226 -5.87 -8.72 1.57
N VAL A 227 -6.84 -8.68 0.65
CA VAL A 227 -7.59 -9.86 0.21
C VAL A 227 -6.67 -10.86 -0.52
N SER A 228 -5.74 -10.38 -1.35
CA SER A 228 -4.73 -11.22 -2.00
C SER A 228 -3.86 -11.93 -0.96
N ALA A 229 -3.35 -11.20 0.05
CA ALA A 229 -2.56 -11.76 1.13
C ALA A 229 -3.32 -12.81 1.96
N ILE A 230 -4.58 -12.55 2.31
CA ILE A 230 -5.46 -13.51 2.99
C ILE A 230 -5.65 -14.77 2.13
N GLY A 231 -5.91 -14.59 0.83
CA GLY A 231 -6.07 -15.69 -0.12
C GLY A 231 -4.82 -16.56 -0.22
N GLN A 232 -3.64 -15.96 -0.23
CA GLN A 232 -2.36 -16.69 -0.21
C GLN A 232 -2.16 -17.43 1.12
N GLY A 233 -2.43 -16.80 2.26
CA GLY A 233 -2.34 -17.47 3.57
C GLY A 233 -3.24 -18.71 3.65
N ARG A 234 -4.47 -18.62 3.14
CA ARG A 234 -5.40 -19.76 3.05
C ARG A 234 -4.84 -20.87 2.17
N LYS A 235 -4.31 -20.54 0.99
CA LYS A 235 -3.72 -21.54 0.07
C LYS A 235 -2.47 -22.18 0.66
N ALA A 236 -1.59 -21.40 1.29
CA ALA A 236 -0.40 -21.90 1.96
C ALA A 236 -0.75 -22.84 3.12
N ALA A 237 -1.79 -22.53 3.91
CA ALA A 237 -2.25 -23.40 4.99
C ALA A 237 -2.66 -24.81 4.48
N ILE A 238 -3.34 -24.90 3.33
CA ILE A 238 -3.67 -26.18 2.67
C ILE A 238 -2.40 -26.99 2.35
N GLN A 239 -1.36 -26.30 1.85
CA GLN A 239 -0.12 -26.97 1.45
C GLN A 239 0.74 -27.37 2.64
N ILE A 240 0.79 -26.53 3.67
CA ILE A 240 1.45 -26.83 4.95
C ILE A 240 0.80 -28.04 5.62
N ASP A 241 -0.53 -28.11 5.65
CA ASP A 241 -1.24 -29.26 6.21
C ASP A 241 -0.88 -30.56 5.48
N LYS A 242 -0.92 -30.56 4.15
CA LYS A 242 -0.47 -31.70 3.32
C LYS A 242 0.98 -32.07 3.56
N PHE A 243 1.87 -31.08 3.69
CA PHE A 243 3.28 -31.30 3.99
C PHE A 243 3.49 -31.98 5.36
N LEU A 244 2.63 -31.66 6.34
CA LEU A 244 2.63 -32.26 7.67
C LEU A 244 1.90 -33.62 7.73
N GLY A 245 1.32 -34.09 6.62
CA GLY A 245 0.65 -35.38 6.50
C GLY A 245 -0.89 -35.32 6.63
N GLY A 246 -1.48 -34.14 6.66
CA GLY A 246 -2.93 -33.93 6.59
C GLY A 246 -3.51 -34.05 5.18
N ASP A 247 -4.81 -33.84 5.04
CA ASP A 247 -5.54 -33.94 3.76
C ASP A 247 -5.67 -32.59 3.02
N GLY A 248 -5.32 -31.48 3.68
CA GLY A 248 -5.44 -30.13 3.18
C GLY A 248 -6.86 -29.59 3.16
N VAL A 249 -7.79 -30.19 3.92
CA VAL A 249 -9.17 -29.72 4.03
C VAL A 249 -9.26 -28.68 5.16
N LEU A 250 -9.34 -27.41 4.77
CA LEU A 250 -9.62 -26.34 5.74
C LEU A 250 -11.09 -26.32 6.14
N PRO A 251 -11.43 -25.91 7.38
CA PRO A 251 -12.81 -25.67 7.78
C PRO A 251 -13.48 -24.69 6.81
N VAL A 252 -14.58 -25.11 6.20
CA VAL A 252 -15.40 -24.25 5.35
C VAL A 252 -16.51 -23.66 6.21
N HIS A 253 -16.74 -22.35 6.11
CA HIS A 253 -17.97 -21.79 6.67
C HIS A 253 -19.16 -22.45 5.97
N PRO A 254 -20.20 -22.86 6.70
CA PRO A 254 -21.39 -23.42 6.07
C PRO A 254 -21.91 -22.44 5.04
N ASP A 255 -22.23 -22.93 3.84
CA ASP A 255 -22.99 -22.15 2.89
C ASP A 255 -24.36 -21.91 3.54
N LEU A 256 -24.59 -20.66 3.97
CA LEU A 256 -25.83 -20.29 4.63
C LEU A 256 -27.01 -20.27 3.64
N GLY A 257 -26.77 -20.55 2.36
CA GLY A 257 -27.74 -20.36 1.30
C GLY A 257 -28.04 -18.87 1.12
N ARG A 258 -28.65 -18.53 -0.01
CA ARG A 258 -29.25 -17.22 -0.21
C ARG A 258 -30.64 -17.46 -0.75
N GLU A 259 -31.64 -17.11 0.03
CA GLU A 259 -33.02 -17.05 -0.45
C GLU A 259 -33.37 -15.59 -0.72
N LEU A 260 -34.04 -15.33 -1.84
CA LEU A 260 -34.57 -14.01 -2.14
C LEU A 260 -35.67 -13.67 -1.11
N ALA A 261 -35.44 -12.62 -0.34
CA ALA A 261 -36.45 -12.05 0.52
C ALA A 261 -37.26 -10.98 -0.25
N GLY A 262 -38.24 -11.42 -1.06
CA GLY A 262 -39.22 -10.53 -1.71
C GLY A 262 -39.13 -10.44 -3.24
N ASP A 263 -39.89 -9.49 -3.80
CA ASP A 263 -40.01 -9.27 -5.24
C ASP A 263 -38.74 -8.68 -5.87
N ILE A 264 -38.50 -9.04 -7.13
CA ILE A 264 -37.41 -8.50 -7.93
C ILE A 264 -37.78 -7.11 -8.44
N ILE A 265 -37.01 -6.09 -8.04
CA ILE A 265 -37.19 -4.71 -8.50
C ILE A 265 -36.31 -4.48 -9.75
N GLU A 266 -36.88 -4.65 -10.94
CA GLU A 266 -36.14 -4.49 -12.21
C GLU A 266 -35.84 -3.03 -12.58
N LYS A 267 -36.35 -2.06 -11.81
CA LYS A 267 -36.14 -0.64 -12.09
C LYS A 267 -34.73 -0.22 -11.69
N GLU A 268 -33.92 0.10 -12.70
CA GLU A 268 -32.61 0.70 -12.49
C GLU A 268 -32.76 2.02 -11.71
N THR A 269 -32.06 2.10 -10.58
CA THR A 269 -32.07 3.25 -9.69
C THR A 269 -30.62 3.67 -9.49
N PRO A 270 -30.28 4.98 -9.55
CA PRO A 270 -28.91 5.45 -9.37
C PRO A 270 -28.40 5.13 -7.97
N ARG A 271 -27.08 4.96 -7.85
CA ARG A 271 -26.42 4.73 -6.56
C ARG A 271 -26.54 5.96 -5.67
N VAL A 272 -26.93 5.76 -4.42
CA VAL A 272 -26.91 6.82 -3.42
C VAL A 272 -25.46 7.06 -3.00
N ALA A 273 -25.01 8.32 -3.04
CA ALA A 273 -23.69 8.68 -2.51
C ALA A 273 -23.71 8.67 -0.98
N THR A 274 -22.64 8.19 -0.35
CA THR A 274 -22.52 8.23 1.11
C THR A 274 -22.40 9.68 1.60
N ASN A 275 -22.85 9.91 2.84
CA ASN A 275 -22.69 11.20 3.46
C ASN A 275 -21.23 11.38 3.85
N HIS A 276 -20.70 12.58 3.64
CA HIS A 276 -19.34 12.88 4.03
C HIS A 276 -19.29 14.08 4.97
N LEU A 277 -18.28 14.09 5.84
CA LEU A 277 -17.97 15.27 6.63
C LEU A 277 -17.66 16.46 5.70
N PRO A 278 -18.18 17.68 6.00
CA PRO A 278 -17.87 18.87 5.20
C PRO A 278 -16.37 19.12 5.10
N ILE A 279 -15.89 19.55 3.94
CA ILE A 279 -14.45 19.67 3.61
C ILE A 279 -13.71 20.49 4.67
N GLU A 280 -14.32 21.57 5.16
CA GLU A 280 -13.75 22.49 6.15
C GLU A 280 -13.46 21.82 7.49
N ARG A 281 -14.07 20.66 7.76
CA ARG A 281 -13.93 19.88 9.00
C ARG A 281 -13.09 18.61 8.83
N ARG A 282 -12.61 18.30 7.62
CA ARG A 282 -11.85 17.06 7.37
C ARG A 282 -10.37 17.13 7.74
N CYS A 283 -9.76 18.31 7.58
CA CYS A 283 -8.33 18.50 7.78
C CYS A 283 -7.88 18.71 9.24
N PRO A 284 -8.71 19.15 10.21
CA PRO A 284 -8.31 19.06 11.62
C PRO A 284 -8.56 17.64 12.17
N GLY A 285 -7.49 16.88 12.40
CA GLY A 285 -7.54 15.59 13.11
C GLY A 285 -8.07 14.42 12.28
N PHE A 286 -8.37 13.30 12.94
CA PHE A 286 -8.69 12.01 12.30
C PHE A 286 -10.16 11.62 12.44
N ALA A 287 -11.07 12.60 12.39
CA ALA A 287 -12.50 12.31 12.42
C ALA A 287 -12.91 11.51 11.18
N GLU A 288 -13.84 10.57 11.36
CA GLU A 288 -14.38 9.77 10.26
C GLU A 288 -14.97 10.69 9.19
N VAL A 289 -14.55 10.48 7.93
CA VAL A 289 -14.96 11.33 6.81
C VAL A 289 -16.15 10.72 6.09
N ASP A 290 -16.18 9.40 5.90
CA ASP A 290 -17.35 8.70 5.34
C ASP A 290 -18.33 8.38 6.48
N LEU A 291 -19.41 9.16 6.55
CA LEU A 291 -20.43 9.02 7.58
C LEU A 291 -21.49 7.97 7.21
N GLY A 292 -21.29 7.26 6.10
CA GLY A 292 -22.18 6.24 5.59
C GLY A 292 -23.54 6.80 5.18
N PHE A 293 -24.56 5.95 5.26
CA PHE A 293 -25.93 6.29 4.92
C PHE A 293 -26.75 6.64 6.16
N THR A 294 -27.74 7.51 5.98
CA THR A 294 -28.88 7.56 6.90
C THR A 294 -29.72 6.31 6.74
N GLU A 295 -30.61 6.01 7.69
CA GLU A 295 -31.53 4.88 7.59
C GLU A 295 -32.33 4.88 6.28
N ASP A 296 -32.92 6.02 5.90
CA ASP A 296 -33.66 6.17 4.65
C ASP A 296 -32.80 5.92 3.41
N GLN A 297 -31.56 6.41 3.40
CA GLN A 297 -30.63 6.17 2.30
C GLN A 297 -30.20 4.71 2.23
N ALA A 298 -29.98 4.06 3.38
CA ALA A 298 -29.63 2.65 3.46
C ALA A 298 -30.80 1.78 2.98
N LEU A 299 -32.04 2.10 3.35
CA LEU A 299 -33.25 1.44 2.86
C LEU A 299 -33.42 1.64 1.35
N ALA A 300 -33.18 2.86 0.85
CA ALA A 300 -33.25 3.15 -0.58
C ALA A 300 -32.18 2.37 -1.37
N GLU A 301 -30.94 2.31 -0.86
CA GLU A 301 -29.86 1.56 -1.49
C GLU A 301 -30.08 0.04 -1.41
N ALA A 302 -30.58 -0.48 -0.29
CA ALA A 302 -30.90 -1.90 -0.12
C ALA A 302 -32.13 -2.34 -0.94
N SER A 303 -33.05 -1.41 -1.23
CA SER A 303 -34.19 -1.64 -2.12
C SER A 303 -33.79 -1.68 -3.60
N ARG A 304 -32.52 -1.44 -3.94
CA ARG A 304 -32.03 -1.67 -5.31
C ARG A 304 -31.84 -3.17 -5.51
N CYS A 305 -32.65 -3.78 -6.36
CA CYS A 305 -32.44 -5.19 -6.69
C CYS A 305 -31.18 -5.34 -7.53
N LEU A 306 -30.20 -6.08 -7.01
CA LEU A 306 -28.97 -6.45 -7.72
C LEU A 306 -29.01 -7.90 -8.20
N ARG A 307 -30.20 -8.53 -8.27
CA ARG A 307 -30.42 -9.95 -8.68
C ARG A 307 -29.37 -10.90 -8.10
N CYS A 308 -29.22 -10.91 -6.77
CA CYS A 308 -28.24 -11.76 -6.10
C CYS A 308 -28.54 -13.28 -6.22
N ASP A 309 -29.73 -13.63 -6.74
CA ASP A 309 -30.16 -14.96 -7.18
C ASP A 309 -29.49 -15.41 -8.48
N ILE A 310 -29.11 -14.47 -9.35
CA ILE A 310 -28.39 -14.77 -10.58
C ILE A 310 -26.92 -14.93 -10.24
N LYS A 311 -26.49 -16.18 -9.98
CA LYS A 311 -25.10 -16.57 -10.19
C LYS A 311 -24.92 -16.72 -11.70
N GLU A 312 -24.21 -15.81 -12.36
CA GLU A 312 -23.64 -16.16 -13.67
C GLU A 312 -22.73 -17.38 -13.48
N GLY A 313 -22.85 -18.35 -14.40
CA GLY A 313 -22.20 -19.66 -14.34
C GLY A 313 -20.69 -19.63 -14.53
#